data_AF-A0A499UK05-F1
#
_entry.id   AF-A0A499UK05-F1
#
_cell.length_a   1.000
_cell.length_b   1.000
_cell.length_c   1.000
_cell.angle_alpha   90.00
_cell.angle_beta   90.00
_cell.angle_gamma   90.00
#
_symmetry.space_group_name_H-M   'P 1'
#
loop_
_entity.id
_entity.type
_entity.pdbx_description
1 polymer ?
#
loop_
_entity_poly.entity_id
_entity_poly.type
_entity_poly.pdbx_seq_one_letter_code
_entity_poly.pdbx_strand_id
1 'polypeptide(L)'
;MPTASPDRVIYVLTDTDHSETAYLGYIVPPRSRPLEEAILYGRLPVAVDHWWEDAGEVGHRLEATVLREGVPAGSVRRALREEKARYRALGMRLLNDRPSPRQIARNRLNQLWAEAAWTKARTHAWAQMAQALRDQLGGPLDPPVGSVVVLSDAAWTRIEQLPHPAFEYSTALSNEMRAEAIGAEAEAERAGFAVAKELIDELVAFWPDLTHSCGEDTTRKVMVPVSRQIVRRRRTDRDYLGKLLGLLPWCVTAVVPWYQMAKNGKLVSDMPEFITWLNGHPAARALESIADEGDLLDYLLSNSGLPDLAEPSVALMTIAAAHCSVEVPQALRGDVEGVLRQLISEPALTQPMVDLLMRLAPYALAYLGPDIAPGMDKELSLPEGTTARVLSALVTHPEVRASDRLRRLAWSSAKHVPTVAIPNCSPWGGVSGGSCAPCRCC
;
A
#
# COMPACT_ATOMS: atom_id res chain seq x y z
N MET A 1 43.25 -41.62 36.43
CA MET A 1 41.97 -42.27 36.09
C MET A 1 40.94 -41.19 35.75
N PRO A 2 40.34 -41.18 34.56
CA PRO A 2 39.28 -40.25 34.24
C PRO A 2 38.02 -40.68 35.00
N THR A 3 37.52 -39.81 35.86
CA THR A 3 36.22 -39.99 36.52
C THR A 3 35.14 -40.05 35.43
N ALA A 4 34.48 -41.20 35.31
CA ALA A 4 33.36 -41.36 34.40
C ALA A 4 32.34 -40.24 34.68
N SER A 5 32.06 -39.43 33.66
CA SER A 5 31.02 -38.40 33.77
C SER A 5 29.71 -39.10 34.12
N PRO A 6 29.00 -38.68 35.18
CA PRO A 6 27.84 -39.42 35.66
C PRO A 6 26.80 -39.51 34.54
N ASP A 7 26.07 -40.61 34.49
CA ASP A 7 24.98 -40.78 33.53
C ASP A 7 23.87 -39.75 33.78
N ARG A 8 23.06 -39.49 32.75
CA ARG A 8 21.93 -38.54 32.78
C ARG A 8 20.62 -39.27 32.55
N VAL A 9 19.56 -38.71 33.13
CA VAL A 9 18.18 -39.07 32.79
C VAL A 9 17.62 -38.01 31.85
N ILE A 10 16.93 -38.44 30.80
CA ILE A 10 16.08 -37.58 29.96
C ILE A 10 14.64 -37.72 30.44
N TYR A 11 13.97 -36.60 30.68
CA TYR A 11 12.61 -36.55 31.17
C TYR A 11 11.75 -35.65 30.30
N VAL A 12 10.44 -35.82 30.40
CA VAL A 12 9.43 -34.91 29.88
C VAL A 12 8.56 -34.40 31.02
N LEU A 13 8.16 -33.14 30.94
CA LEU A 13 7.10 -32.55 31.74
C LEU A 13 5.87 -32.37 30.84
N THR A 14 4.74 -32.89 31.27
CA THR A 14 3.43 -32.75 30.62
C THR A 14 2.38 -32.32 31.63
N ASP A 15 1.35 -31.59 31.18
CA ASP A 15 0.15 -31.30 31.99
C ASP A 15 -0.78 -32.53 31.95
N THR A 16 -1.25 -32.98 33.12
CA THR A 16 -2.11 -34.16 33.28
C THR A 16 -3.45 -34.04 32.55
N ASP A 17 -3.96 -32.84 32.36
CA ASP A 17 -5.29 -32.58 31.74
C ASP A 17 -5.19 -31.93 30.36
N HIS A 18 -4.02 -31.37 30.01
CA HIS A 18 -3.74 -30.78 28.70
C HIS A 18 -2.46 -31.33 28.05
N SER A 19 -2.61 -32.45 27.34
CA SER A 19 -1.51 -33.16 26.66
C SER A 19 -0.91 -32.45 25.44
N GLU A 20 -1.32 -31.23 25.11
CA GLU A 20 -0.84 -30.53 23.90
C GLU A 20 0.53 -29.86 24.06
N THR A 21 0.99 -29.65 25.31
CA THR A 21 2.25 -28.94 25.60
C THR A 21 3.20 -29.82 26.42
N ALA A 22 4.48 -29.83 26.05
CA ALA A 22 5.50 -30.59 26.76
C ALA A 22 6.84 -29.85 26.88
N TYR A 23 7.60 -30.15 27.92
CA TYR A 23 9.00 -29.72 28.05
C TYR A 23 9.91 -30.93 28.23
N LEU A 24 10.94 -31.04 27.39
CA LEU A 24 11.94 -32.10 27.51
C LEU A 24 13.24 -31.56 28.09
N GLY A 25 13.71 -32.20 29.15
CA GLY A 25 14.93 -31.84 29.87
C GLY A 25 15.82 -33.04 30.13
N TYR A 26 16.98 -32.79 30.75
CA TYR A 26 17.82 -33.84 31.29
C TYR A 26 18.40 -33.41 32.63
N ILE A 27 18.65 -34.37 33.51
CA ILE A 27 19.21 -34.14 34.84
C ILE A 27 20.25 -35.22 35.19
N VAL A 28 21.16 -34.91 36.11
CA VAL A 28 21.97 -35.93 36.79
C VAL A 28 21.10 -36.56 37.86
N PRO A 29 20.98 -37.90 37.95
CA PRO A 29 20.19 -38.53 39.00
C PRO A 29 20.63 -38.01 40.38
N PRO A 30 19.72 -37.47 41.20
CA PRO A 30 20.03 -37.03 42.56
C PRO A 30 20.44 -38.22 43.43
N ARG A 31 21.38 -38.02 44.36
CA ARG A 31 21.79 -39.07 45.32
C ARG A 31 20.92 -39.14 46.58
N SER A 32 20.19 -38.07 46.88
CA SER A 32 19.57 -37.85 48.20
C SER A 32 18.06 -37.58 48.17
N ARG A 33 17.43 -37.61 47.00
CA ARG A 33 15.99 -37.36 46.81
C ARG A 33 15.42 -38.17 45.65
N PRO A 34 14.11 -38.47 45.63
CA PRO A 34 13.44 -39.07 44.49
C PRO A 34 13.68 -38.28 43.20
N LEU A 35 13.77 -39.00 42.07
CA LEU A 35 14.08 -38.43 40.76
C LEU A 35 13.00 -37.46 40.28
N GLU A 36 11.73 -37.81 40.47
CA GLU A 36 10.57 -36.96 40.15
C GLU A 36 10.62 -35.65 40.94
N GLU A 37 10.87 -35.72 42.24
CA GLU A 37 11.00 -34.53 43.10
C GLU A 37 12.17 -33.63 42.66
N ALA A 38 13.29 -34.23 42.23
CA ALA A 38 14.42 -33.46 41.71
C ALA A 38 14.17 -32.82 40.35
N ILE A 39 13.29 -33.41 39.53
CA ILE A 39 12.87 -32.86 38.24
C ILE A 39 11.90 -31.69 38.45
N LEU A 40 10.89 -31.90 39.30
CA LEU A 40 9.81 -30.95 39.54
C LEU A 40 10.25 -29.74 40.38
N TYR A 41 11.08 -29.95 41.40
CA TYR A 41 11.57 -28.89 42.30
C TYR A 41 13.04 -28.54 42.06
N GLY A 42 13.55 -28.88 40.88
CA GLY A 42 14.87 -28.47 40.41
C GLY A 42 14.87 -27.03 39.89
N ARG A 43 16.05 -26.54 39.49
CA ARG A 43 16.14 -25.24 38.78
C ARG A 43 15.63 -25.43 37.35
N LEU A 44 14.37 -25.11 37.11
CA LEU A 44 13.75 -25.18 35.80
C LEU A 44 14.03 -23.89 34.99
N PRO A 45 13.86 -23.92 33.66
CA PRO A 45 13.88 -22.70 32.86
C PRO A 45 12.66 -21.83 33.19
N VAL A 46 12.83 -20.50 33.15
CA VAL A 46 11.77 -19.50 33.41
C VAL A 46 10.45 -19.79 32.67
N ALA A 47 10.52 -20.30 31.43
CA ALA A 47 9.34 -20.65 30.65
C ALA A 47 8.54 -21.84 31.20
N VAL A 48 9.20 -22.75 31.92
CA VAL A 48 8.58 -23.89 32.61
C VAL A 48 8.07 -23.44 33.98
N ASP A 49 8.79 -22.54 34.68
CA ASP A 49 8.32 -21.96 35.95
C ASP A 49 6.99 -21.22 35.77
N HIS A 50 6.88 -20.35 34.75
CA HIS A 50 5.62 -19.67 34.44
C HIS A 50 4.50 -20.65 34.06
N TRP A 51 4.82 -21.70 33.28
CA TRP A 51 3.83 -22.71 32.93
C TRP A 51 3.34 -23.50 34.15
N TRP A 52 4.23 -23.74 35.12
CA TRP A 52 3.89 -24.35 36.39
C TRP A 52 2.93 -23.48 37.21
N GLU A 53 3.21 -22.19 37.32
CA GLU A 53 2.35 -21.21 38.00
C GLU A 53 0.96 -21.14 37.33
N ASP A 54 0.93 -20.97 35.99
CA ASP A 54 -0.30 -20.90 35.20
C ASP A 54 -1.15 -22.19 35.39
N ALA A 55 -0.54 -23.37 35.34
CA ALA A 55 -1.22 -24.65 35.54
C ALA A 55 -1.80 -24.76 36.97
N GLY A 56 -1.07 -24.26 37.98
CA GLY A 56 -1.53 -24.26 39.36
C GLY A 56 -2.75 -23.36 39.60
N GLU A 57 -2.85 -22.22 38.93
CA GLU A 57 -3.99 -21.30 39.05
C GLU A 57 -5.31 -21.92 38.55
N VAL A 58 -5.24 -22.79 37.54
CA VAL A 58 -6.40 -23.54 37.01
C VAL A 58 -6.57 -24.93 37.63
N GLY A 59 -5.77 -25.27 38.65
CA GLY A 59 -5.88 -26.54 39.38
C GLY A 59 -5.27 -27.76 38.68
N HIS A 60 -4.54 -27.56 37.58
CA HIS A 60 -3.83 -28.60 36.86
C HIS A 60 -2.49 -28.94 37.54
N ARG A 61 -1.89 -30.09 37.19
CA ARG A 61 -0.59 -30.51 37.71
C ARG A 61 0.34 -30.94 36.59
N LEU A 62 1.60 -30.55 36.71
CA LEU A 62 2.66 -31.04 35.82
C LEU A 62 3.18 -32.38 36.32
N GLU A 63 3.25 -33.36 35.42
CA GLU A 63 3.79 -34.69 35.68
C GLU A 63 5.17 -34.82 35.01
N ALA A 64 6.13 -35.37 35.75
CA ALA A 64 7.45 -35.71 35.23
C ALA A 64 7.50 -37.18 34.86
N THR A 65 7.69 -37.47 33.58
CA THR A 65 7.89 -38.84 33.09
C THR A 65 9.32 -39.05 32.63
N VAL A 66 9.94 -40.13 33.08
CA VAL A 66 11.28 -40.53 32.63
C VAL A 66 11.18 -41.16 31.24
N LEU A 67 11.94 -40.61 30.28
CA LEU A 67 11.98 -41.11 28.91
C LEU A 67 13.15 -42.07 28.68
N ARG A 68 14.32 -41.76 29.24
CA ARG A 68 15.54 -42.58 29.13
C ARG A 68 16.41 -42.43 30.37
N GLU A 69 16.91 -43.54 30.88
CA GLU A 69 17.88 -43.59 31.98
C GLU A 69 19.27 -43.98 31.46
N GLY A 70 20.32 -43.74 32.26
CA GLY A 70 21.68 -44.21 31.94
C GLY A 70 22.29 -43.56 30.70
N VAL A 71 21.88 -42.34 30.31
CA VAL A 71 22.39 -41.71 29.08
C VAL A 71 23.80 -41.15 29.31
N PRO A 72 24.82 -41.63 28.57
CA PRO A 72 26.18 -41.15 28.75
C PRO A 72 26.28 -39.66 28.41
N ALA A 73 27.09 -38.90 29.17
CA ALA A 73 27.20 -37.45 29.05
C ALA A 73 27.46 -36.94 27.60
N GLY A 74 28.28 -37.66 26.83
CA GLY A 74 28.58 -37.34 25.42
C GLY A 74 27.40 -37.54 24.45
N SER A 75 26.40 -38.34 24.83
CA SER A 75 25.26 -38.73 23.99
C SER A 75 23.97 -37.98 24.31
N VAL A 76 23.93 -37.22 25.42
CA VAL A 76 22.73 -36.53 25.94
C VAL A 76 22.10 -35.61 24.90
N ARG A 77 22.90 -34.80 24.20
CA ARG A 77 22.38 -33.86 23.18
C ARG A 77 21.76 -34.56 21.98
N ARG A 78 22.24 -35.76 21.63
CA ARG A 78 21.68 -36.55 20.53
C ARG A 78 20.37 -37.19 20.98
N ALA A 79 20.39 -37.86 22.13
CA ALA A 79 19.21 -38.50 22.70
C ALA A 79 18.07 -37.50 22.98
N LEU A 80 18.38 -36.31 23.50
CA LEU A 80 17.38 -35.25 23.69
C LEU A 80 16.80 -34.75 22.35
N ARG A 81 17.61 -34.70 21.28
CA ARG A 81 17.12 -34.31 19.94
C ARG A 81 16.16 -35.35 19.36
N GLU A 82 16.47 -36.63 19.52
CA GLU A 82 15.61 -37.74 19.10
C GLU A 82 14.26 -37.68 19.82
N GLU A 83 14.27 -37.51 21.14
CA GLU A 83 13.04 -37.41 21.93
C GLU A 83 12.22 -36.17 21.55
N LYS A 84 12.86 -35.00 21.37
CA LYS A 84 12.17 -33.80 20.88
C LYS A 84 11.54 -34.01 19.52
N ALA A 85 12.23 -34.67 18.59
CA ALA A 85 11.68 -34.99 17.29
C ALA A 85 10.46 -35.93 17.38
N ARG A 86 10.52 -36.95 18.26
CA ARG A 86 9.40 -37.86 18.51
C ARG A 86 8.17 -37.12 19.03
N TYR A 87 8.33 -36.26 20.03
CA TYR A 87 7.22 -35.49 20.60
C TYR A 87 6.62 -34.48 19.63
N ARG A 88 7.43 -33.85 18.76
CA ARG A 88 6.91 -33.03 17.66
C ARG A 88 6.11 -33.83 16.64
N ALA A 89 6.56 -35.05 16.31
CA ALA A 89 5.83 -35.93 15.40
C ALA A 89 4.47 -36.39 15.97
N LEU A 90 4.33 -36.41 17.30
CA LEU A 90 3.07 -36.62 18.01
C LEU A 90 2.19 -35.36 18.08
N GLY A 91 2.59 -34.24 17.45
CA GLY A 91 1.83 -32.99 17.42
C GLY A 91 1.98 -32.11 18.66
N MET A 92 2.83 -32.47 19.62
CA MET A 92 2.98 -31.69 20.85
C MET A 92 3.79 -30.41 20.65
N ARG A 93 3.34 -29.32 21.28
CA ARG A 93 4.05 -28.05 21.33
C ARG A 93 5.13 -28.10 22.40
N LEU A 94 6.40 -28.00 21.98
CA LEU A 94 7.52 -28.07 22.90
C LEU A 94 7.87 -26.69 23.46
N LEU A 95 7.86 -26.52 24.79
CA LEU A 95 8.33 -25.28 25.43
C LEU A 95 9.82 -25.02 25.18
N ASN A 96 10.59 -26.07 24.83
CA ASN A 96 11.97 -25.94 24.37
C ASN A 96 12.11 -25.09 23.09
N ASP A 97 11.03 -24.92 22.32
CA ASP A 97 11.01 -24.19 21.05
C ASP A 97 10.61 -22.72 21.25
N ARG A 98 10.20 -22.31 22.46
CA ARG A 98 9.97 -20.90 22.76
C ARG A 98 11.30 -20.14 22.68
N PRO A 99 11.40 -19.08 21.84
CA PRO A 99 12.63 -18.32 21.71
C PRO A 99 12.97 -17.66 23.05
N SER A 100 14.23 -17.76 23.47
CA SER A 100 14.68 -17.07 24.69
C SER A 100 14.50 -15.55 24.56
N PRO A 101 14.35 -14.78 25.67
CA PRO A 101 14.25 -13.33 25.60
C PRO A 101 15.38 -12.65 24.81
N ARG A 102 16.61 -13.20 24.87
CA ARG A 102 17.75 -12.74 24.06
C ARG A 102 17.57 -13.02 22.57
N GLN A 103 16.99 -14.15 22.22
CA GLN A 103 16.69 -14.52 20.83
C GLN A 103 15.55 -13.67 20.26
N ILE A 104 14.53 -13.36 21.06
CA ILE A 104 13.47 -12.41 20.70
C ILE A 104 14.08 -11.02 20.42
N ALA A 105 14.91 -10.51 21.33
CA ALA A 105 15.57 -9.21 21.16
C ALA A 105 16.47 -9.18 19.91
N ARG A 106 17.22 -10.26 19.64
CA ARG A 106 18.06 -10.38 18.44
C ARG A 106 17.22 -10.46 17.16
N ASN A 107 16.12 -11.22 17.16
CA ASN A 107 15.21 -11.30 16.02
C ASN A 107 14.59 -9.92 15.74
N ARG A 108 14.21 -9.17 16.77
CA ARG A 108 13.70 -7.80 16.64
C ARG A 108 14.75 -6.84 16.06
N LEU A 109 16.00 -6.90 16.52
CA LEU A 109 17.09 -6.11 15.94
C LEU A 109 17.35 -6.47 14.47
N ASN A 110 17.36 -7.75 14.14
CA ASN A 110 17.51 -8.21 12.75
C ASN A 110 16.34 -7.73 11.87
N GLN A 111 15.11 -7.73 12.39
CA GLN A 111 13.94 -7.18 11.70
C GLN A 111 14.12 -5.69 11.44
N LEU A 112 14.49 -4.90 12.46
CA LEU A 112 14.74 -3.47 12.31
C LEU A 112 15.85 -3.16 11.29
N TRP A 113 16.93 -3.95 11.28
CA TRP A 113 18.00 -3.80 10.28
C TRP A 113 17.56 -4.19 8.88
N ALA A 114 16.77 -5.26 8.74
CA ALA A 114 16.21 -5.65 7.46
C ALA A 114 15.24 -4.59 6.92
N GLU A 115 14.38 -4.03 7.78
CA GLU A 115 13.47 -2.93 7.46
C GLU A 115 14.24 -1.65 7.06
N ALA A 116 15.29 -1.29 7.79
CA ALA A 116 16.12 -0.13 7.47
C ALA A 116 16.87 -0.32 6.14
N ALA A 117 17.43 -1.51 5.90
CA ALA A 117 18.09 -1.84 4.65
C ALA A 117 17.11 -1.83 3.47
N TRP A 118 15.93 -2.41 3.65
CA TRP A 118 14.86 -2.39 2.66
C TRP A 118 14.38 -0.97 2.34
N THR A 119 14.17 -0.14 3.38
CA THR A 119 13.77 1.28 3.22
C THR A 119 14.84 2.06 2.45
N LYS A 120 16.12 1.84 2.77
CA LYS A 120 17.24 2.48 2.07
C LYS A 120 17.30 2.05 0.59
N ALA A 121 17.15 0.76 0.32
CA ALA A 121 17.12 0.22 -1.04
C ALA A 121 15.94 0.78 -1.85
N ARG A 122 14.76 0.87 -1.22
CA ARG A 122 13.54 1.44 -1.85
C ARG A 122 13.69 2.93 -2.12
N THR A 123 14.23 3.70 -1.18
CA THR A 123 14.55 5.13 -1.39
C THR A 123 15.49 5.31 -2.57
N HIS A 124 16.57 4.52 -2.63
CA HIS A 124 17.53 4.60 -3.73
C HIS A 124 16.92 4.22 -5.08
N ALA A 125 16.08 3.18 -5.11
CA ALA A 125 15.35 2.78 -6.32
C ALA A 125 14.41 3.88 -6.83
N TRP A 126 13.71 4.58 -5.95
CA TRP A 126 12.88 5.72 -6.33
C TRP A 126 13.71 6.86 -6.91
N ALA A 127 14.85 7.19 -6.30
CA ALA A 127 15.76 8.20 -6.84
C ALA A 127 16.27 7.84 -8.24
N GLN A 128 16.67 6.57 -8.46
CA GLN A 128 17.08 6.08 -9.77
C GLN A 128 15.95 6.22 -10.81
N MET A 129 14.73 5.81 -10.45
CA MET A 129 13.58 5.92 -11.35
C MET A 129 13.23 7.37 -11.67
N ALA A 130 13.17 8.24 -10.68
CA ALA A 130 12.87 9.66 -10.88
C ALA A 130 13.87 10.31 -11.85
N GLN A 131 15.16 10.00 -11.71
CA GLN A 131 16.19 10.50 -12.62
C GLN A 131 16.07 9.88 -14.01
N ALA A 132 15.97 8.55 -14.12
CA ALA A 132 15.89 7.86 -15.41
C ALA A 132 14.66 8.29 -16.24
N LEU A 133 13.51 8.46 -15.58
CA LEU A 133 12.30 8.95 -16.22
C LEU A 133 12.44 10.39 -16.66
N ARG A 134 13.05 11.24 -15.84
CA ARG A 134 13.29 12.63 -16.20
C ARG A 134 14.22 12.73 -17.40
N ASP A 135 15.27 11.92 -17.46
CA ASP A 135 16.20 11.89 -18.59
C ASP A 135 15.53 11.44 -19.90
N GLN A 136 14.51 10.57 -19.82
CA GLN A 136 13.78 10.07 -21.00
C GLN A 136 12.57 10.92 -21.39
N LEU A 137 11.83 11.47 -20.42
CA LEU A 137 10.55 12.15 -20.63
C LEU A 137 10.63 13.67 -20.47
N GLY A 138 11.73 14.21 -19.94
CA GLY A 138 11.93 15.65 -19.71
C GLY A 138 11.28 16.18 -18.43
N GLY A 139 10.17 15.60 -17.97
CA GLY A 139 9.49 15.99 -16.74
C GLY A 139 7.97 15.88 -16.80
N PRO A 140 7.25 16.60 -15.92
CA PRO A 140 5.80 16.75 -15.98
C PRO A 140 5.32 17.24 -17.34
N LEU A 141 4.05 16.97 -17.68
CA LEU A 141 3.44 17.61 -18.85
C LEU A 141 3.49 19.14 -18.71
N ASP A 142 3.64 19.82 -19.83
CA ASP A 142 3.65 21.28 -19.85
C ASP A 142 2.33 21.85 -19.31
N PRO A 143 2.38 22.99 -18.59
CA PRO A 143 1.19 23.65 -18.11
C PRO A 143 0.33 24.10 -19.30
N PRO A 144 -1.00 24.16 -19.13
CA PRO A 144 -1.90 24.71 -20.13
C PRO A 144 -1.47 26.07 -20.67
N VAL A 145 -1.60 26.29 -21.98
CA VAL A 145 -1.51 27.63 -22.56
C VAL A 145 -2.69 28.46 -22.05
N GLY A 146 -2.41 29.62 -21.43
CA GLY A 146 -3.46 30.48 -20.86
C GLY A 146 -4.03 29.96 -19.53
N SER A 147 -3.17 29.45 -18.63
CA SER A 147 -3.52 28.82 -17.34
C SER A 147 -4.19 29.76 -16.29
N VAL A 148 -4.77 30.87 -16.74
CA VAL A 148 -5.58 31.77 -15.92
C VAL A 148 -7.04 31.50 -16.25
N VAL A 149 -7.80 31.03 -15.26
CA VAL A 149 -9.24 30.87 -15.41
C VAL A 149 -9.90 32.20 -15.08
N VAL A 150 -10.68 32.71 -16.03
CA VAL A 150 -11.56 33.86 -15.80
C VAL A 150 -12.82 33.35 -15.13
N LEU A 151 -12.90 33.48 -13.80
CA LEU A 151 -14.10 33.14 -13.05
C LEU A 151 -15.26 34.07 -13.44
N SER A 152 -16.47 33.52 -13.48
CA SER A 152 -17.68 34.32 -13.72
C SER A 152 -17.89 35.41 -12.66
N ASP A 153 -18.56 36.50 -13.01
CA ASP A 153 -18.91 37.57 -12.04
C ASP A 153 -19.75 37.04 -10.87
N ALA A 154 -20.57 36.00 -11.13
CA ALA A 154 -21.34 35.31 -10.10
C ALA A 154 -20.42 34.56 -9.11
N ALA A 155 -19.41 33.86 -9.61
CA ALA A 155 -18.39 33.22 -8.79
C ALA A 155 -17.62 34.26 -7.96
N TRP A 156 -17.22 35.38 -8.57
CA TRP A 156 -16.56 36.47 -7.84
C TRP A 156 -17.42 37.06 -6.74
N THR A 157 -18.69 37.31 -7.01
CA THR A 157 -19.65 37.82 -6.02
C THR A 157 -19.73 36.89 -4.81
N ARG A 158 -19.75 35.57 -5.02
CA ARG A 158 -19.74 34.58 -3.93
C ARG A 158 -18.44 34.59 -3.14
N ILE A 159 -17.29 34.72 -3.81
CA ILE A 159 -15.97 34.79 -3.18
C ILE A 159 -15.83 36.05 -2.32
N GLU A 160 -16.29 37.21 -2.82
CA GLU A 160 -16.27 38.48 -2.10
C GLU A 160 -17.19 38.48 -0.87
N GLN A 161 -18.31 37.75 -0.95
CA GLN A 161 -19.26 37.57 0.15
C GLN A 161 -18.79 36.55 1.20
N LEU A 162 -17.65 35.88 1.01
CA LEU A 162 -17.15 34.94 2.01
C LEU A 162 -16.89 35.64 3.34
N PRO A 163 -17.34 35.05 4.47
CA PRO A 163 -17.07 35.60 5.78
C PRO A 163 -15.56 35.83 5.97
N HIS A 164 -15.18 36.98 6.52
CA HIS A 164 -13.79 37.23 6.88
C HIS A 164 -13.31 36.16 7.89
N PRO A 165 -12.17 35.49 7.65
CA PRO A 165 -11.57 34.67 8.70
C PRO A 165 -11.33 35.58 9.90
N ALA A 166 -11.88 35.23 11.06
CA ALA A 166 -11.55 35.91 12.30
C ALA A 166 -10.12 35.52 12.66
N PHE A 167 -9.14 36.37 12.36
CA PHE A 167 -7.74 36.08 12.68
C PHE A 167 -7.40 36.43 14.13
N GLU A 168 -6.58 35.54 14.70
CA GLU A 168 -5.91 35.55 16.01
C GLU A 168 -6.76 35.23 17.24
N TYR A 169 -6.75 33.95 17.63
CA TYR A 169 -7.04 33.53 19.00
C TYR A 169 -5.99 34.11 19.94
N SER A 170 -6.19 35.35 20.35
CA SER A 170 -5.52 35.88 21.53
C SER A 170 -6.02 35.11 22.75
N THR A 171 -5.09 34.62 23.58
CA THR A 171 -5.40 34.05 24.90
C THR A 171 -6.11 35.05 25.82
N ALA A 172 -6.13 36.34 25.44
CA ALA A 172 -6.84 37.41 26.14
C ALA A 172 -8.34 37.55 25.76
N LEU A 173 -8.88 36.79 24.81
CA LEU A 173 -10.30 36.82 24.47
C LEU A 173 -11.15 36.15 25.57
N SER A 174 -12.29 36.77 25.90
CA SER A 174 -13.30 36.19 26.79
C SER A 174 -13.87 34.89 26.20
N ASN A 175 -14.44 34.02 27.05
CA ASN A 175 -14.98 32.73 26.60
C ASN A 175 -16.13 32.89 25.59
N GLU A 176 -16.95 33.94 25.73
CA GLU A 176 -18.06 34.24 24.80
C GLU A 176 -17.54 34.70 23.44
N MET A 177 -16.57 35.64 23.42
CA MET A 177 -15.93 36.08 22.18
C MET A 177 -15.19 34.95 21.48
N ARG A 178 -14.63 34.00 22.25
CA ARG A 178 -14.00 32.80 21.71
C ARG A 178 -15.03 31.86 21.07
N ALA A 179 -16.19 31.66 21.70
CA ALA A 179 -17.26 30.85 21.15
C ALA A 179 -17.85 31.46 19.87
N GLU A 180 -18.02 32.78 19.84
CA GLU A 180 -18.47 33.54 18.66
C GLU A 180 -17.44 33.46 17.53
N ALA A 181 -16.15 33.62 17.84
CA ALA A 181 -15.07 33.46 16.85
C ALA A 181 -14.98 32.03 16.29
N ILE A 182 -15.17 31.00 17.13
CA ILE A 182 -15.24 29.60 16.68
C ILE A 182 -16.45 29.40 15.74
N GLY A 183 -17.61 29.97 16.12
CA GLY A 183 -18.82 29.90 15.31
C GLY A 183 -18.65 30.57 13.93
N ALA A 184 -18.07 31.77 13.92
CA ALA A 184 -17.78 32.53 12.70
C ALA A 184 -16.75 31.82 11.82
N GLU A 185 -15.71 31.22 12.40
CA GLU A 185 -14.73 30.44 11.65
C GLU A 185 -15.36 29.17 11.06
N ALA A 186 -16.20 28.46 11.81
CA ALA A 186 -16.92 27.28 11.31
C ALA A 186 -17.94 27.62 10.20
N GLU A 187 -18.53 28.83 10.26
CA GLU A 187 -19.38 29.35 9.17
C GLU A 187 -18.54 29.72 7.94
N ALA A 188 -17.42 30.42 8.13
CA ALA A 188 -16.47 30.75 7.07
C ALA A 188 -15.91 29.49 6.39
N GLU A 189 -15.63 28.45 7.17
CA GLU A 189 -15.18 27.14 6.65
C GLU A 189 -16.25 26.47 5.78
N ARG A 190 -17.50 26.44 6.23
CA ARG A 190 -18.62 25.86 5.47
C ARG A 190 -18.91 26.64 4.19
N ALA A 191 -18.95 27.96 4.27
CA ALA A 191 -19.16 28.83 3.12
C ALA A 191 -18.03 28.69 2.09
N GLY A 192 -16.77 28.69 2.54
CA GLY A 192 -15.62 28.48 1.66
C GLY A 192 -15.62 27.10 0.99
N PHE A 193 -16.07 26.05 1.69
CA PHE A 193 -16.21 24.72 1.10
C PHE A 193 -17.28 24.67 0.00
N ALA A 194 -18.44 25.30 0.23
CA ALA A 194 -19.51 25.37 -0.77
C ALA A 194 -19.05 26.11 -2.04
N VAL A 195 -18.41 27.28 -1.86
CA VAL A 195 -17.86 28.06 -2.98
C VAL A 195 -16.77 27.28 -3.72
N ALA A 196 -15.85 26.63 -3.01
CA ALA A 196 -14.81 25.82 -3.64
C ALA A 196 -15.38 24.66 -4.47
N LYS A 197 -16.45 24.01 -4.00
CA LYS A 197 -17.12 22.95 -4.75
C LYS A 197 -17.74 23.47 -6.05
N GLU A 198 -18.49 24.56 -5.97
CA GLU A 198 -19.11 25.18 -7.16
C GLU A 198 -18.06 25.68 -8.17
N LEU A 199 -16.94 26.24 -7.68
CA LEU A 199 -15.83 26.65 -8.54
C LEU A 199 -15.18 25.45 -9.22
N ILE A 200 -15.03 24.33 -8.52
CA ILE A 200 -14.51 23.10 -9.13
C ILE A 200 -15.47 22.56 -10.18
N ASP A 201 -16.79 22.64 -9.97
CA ASP A 201 -17.79 22.28 -10.99
C ASP A 201 -17.65 23.17 -12.25
N GLU A 202 -17.40 24.48 -12.09
CA GLU A 202 -17.13 25.41 -13.19
C GLU A 202 -15.79 25.11 -13.90
N LEU A 203 -14.75 24.75 -13.14
CA LEU A 203 -13.42 24.39 -13.67
C LEU A 203 -13.44 23.05 -14.42
N VAL A 204 -14.23 22.08 -13.97
CA VAL A 204 -14.41 20.78 -14.64
C VAL A 204 -15.00 20.98 -16.04
N ALA A 205 -15.92 21.93 -16.21
CA ALA A 205 -16.46 22.29 -17.52
C ALA A 205 -15.42 22.93 -18.46
N PHE A 206 -14.40 23.60 -17.90
CA PHE A 206 -13.31 24.20 -18.66
C PHE A 206 -12.20 23.19 -19.03
N TRP A 207 -12.08 22.09 -18.28
CA TRP A 207 -11.04 21.06 -18.45
C TRP A 207 -11.59 19.62 -18.53
N PRO A 208 -12.55 19.32 -19.43
CA PRO A 208 -13.23 18.03 -19.45
C PRO A 208 -12.26 16.85 -19.60
N ASP A 209 -11.22 16.99 -20.43
CA ASP A 209 -10.23 15.93 -20.70
C ASP A 209 -9.35 15.58 -19.50
N LEU A 210 -9.10 16.55 -18.63
CA LEU A 210 -8.24 16.45 -17.44
C LEU A 210 -9.01 15.90 -16.23
N THR A 211 -10.32 16.10 -16.18
CA THR A 211 -11.20 15.61 -15.11
C THR A 211 -11.77 14.21 -15.38
N HIS A 212 -11.96 13.84 -16.66
CA HIS A 212 -12.38 12.48 -17.03
C HIS A 212 -11.31 11.41 -16.79
N SER A 213 -10.03 11.79 -16.82
CA SER A 213 -8.89 10.88 -16.70
C SER A 213 -8.56 10.46 -15.26
N CYS A 214 -9.09 11.14 -14.25
CA CYS A 214 -8.72 10.92 -12.84
C CYS A 214 -9.87 10.49 -11.91
N GLY A 215 -11.04 10.17 -12.47
CA GLY A 215 -12.24 9.86 -11.68
C GLY A 215 -12.80 11.12 -11.04
N GLU A 216 -14.02 11.47 -11.43
CA GLU A 216 -14.64 12.76 -11.11
C GLU A 216 -14.74 13.02 -9.60
N ASP A 217 -15.05 11.98 -8.81
CA ASP A 217 -15.16 12.07 -7.34
C ASP A 217 -13.82 12.19 -6.61
N THR A 218 -12.76 11.65 -7.22
CA THR A 218 -11.51 11.37 -6.54
C THR A 218 -10.59 12.58 -6.58
N THR A 219 -10.55 13.26 -7.73
CA THR A 219 -9.89 14.56 -7.91
C THR A 219 -10.57 15.65 -7.06
N ARG A 220 -11.90 15.62 -6.96
CA ARG A 220 -12.68 16.54 -6.11
C ARG A 220 -12.30 16.43 -4.63
N LYS A 221 -12.12 15.22 -4.09
CA LYS A 221 -11.78 15.00 -2.67
C LYS A 221 -10.49 15.72 -2.25
N VAL A 222 -9.52 15.80 -3.14
CA VAL A 222 -8.20 16.39 -2.86
C VAL A 222 -8.18 17.89 -3.22
N MET A 223 -8.83 18.28 -4.31
CA MET A 223 -8.87 19.69 -4.74
C MET A 223 -9.76 20.57 -3.87
N VAL A 224 -10.94 20.10 -3.44
CA VAL A 224 -11.90 20.94 -2.68
C VAL A 224 -11.28 21.55 -1.40
N PRO A 225 -10.58 20.78 -0.54
CA PRO A 225 -9.96 21.34 0.67
C PRO A 225 -8.91 22.41 0.39
N VAL A 226 -8.12 22.25 -0.68
CA VAL A 226 -7.04 23.16 -1.06
C VAL A 226 -7.60 24.42 -1.73
N SER A 227 -8.53 24.26 -2.68
CA SER A 227 -9.27 25.37 -3.29
C SER A 227 -10.00 26.21 -2.24
N ARG A 228 -10.60 25.59 -1.21
CA ARG A 228 -11.20 26.30 -0.07
C ARG A 228 -10.21 27.24 0.62
N GLN A 229 -9.00 26.77 0.92
CA GLN A 229 -7.99 27.58 1.61
C GLN A 229 -7.47 28.72 0.71
N ILE A 230 -7.23 28.41 -0.56
CA ILE A 230 -6.76 29.37 -1.57
C ILE A 230 -7.78 30.49 -1.79
N VAL A 231 -9.05 30.15 -1.99
CA VAL A 231 -10.13 31.13 -2.18
C VAL A 231 -10.26 32.05 -0.97
N ARG A 232 -10.17 31.52 0.26
CA ARG A 232 -10.22 32.35 1.47
C ARG A 232 -9.04 33.31 1.58
N ARG A 233 -7.82 32.84 1.29
CA ARG A 233 -6.58 33.64 1.40
C ARG A 233 -6.47 34.70 0.31
N ARG A 234 -6.92 34.40 -0.90
CA ARG A 234 -6.68 35.22 -2.10
C ARG A 234 -7.94 35.84 -2.69
N ARG A 235 -9.05 35.91 -1.94
CA ARG A 235 -10.33 36.51 -2.38
C ARG A 235 -10.24 37.96 -2.87
N THR A 236 -9.19 38.71 -2.50
CA THR A 236 -8.96 40.10 -2.94
C THR A 236 -8.04 40.21 -4.15
N ASP A 237 -7.42 39.12 -4.59
CA ASP A 237 -6.47 39.09 -5.69
C ASP A 237 -7.04 38.23 -6.83
N ARG A 238 -7.78 38.90 -7.72
CA ARG A 238 -8.55 38.20 -8.75
C ARG A 238 -7.67 37.44 -9.73
N ASP A 239 -6.60 38.07 -10.17
CA ASP A 239 -5.70 37.53 -11.18
C ASP A 239 -4.91 36.34 -10.62
N TYR A 240 -4.39 36.46 -9.39
CA TYR A 240 -3.64 35.37 -8.76
C TYR A 240 -4.54 34.17 -8.43
N LEU A 241 -5.76 34.41 -7.94
CA LEU A 241 -6.71 33.33 -7.64
C LEU A 241 -7.17 32.60 -8.92
N GLY A 242 -7.48 33.32 -10.00
CA GLY A 242 -7.83 32.72 -11.28
C GLY A 242 -6.70 31.86 -11.86
N LYS A 243 -5.45 32.29 -11.65
CA LYS A 243 -4.26 31.53 -12.02
C LYS A 243 -4.05 30.27 -11.17
N LEU A 244 -4.17 30.37 -9.85
CA LEU A 244 -4.09 29.23 -8.95
C LEU A 244 -5.12 28.16 -9.31
N LEU A 245 -6.38 28.57 -9.45
CA LEU A 245 -7.48 27.66 -9.79
C LEU A 245 -7.31 26.99 -11.15
N GLY A 246 -6.75 27.70 -12.14
CA GLY A 246 -6.42 27.13 -13.45
C GLY A 246 -5.29 26.10 -13.43
N LEU A 247 -4.32 26.24 -12.51
CA LEU A 247 -3.16 25.35 -12.42
C LEU A 247 -3.37 24.14 -11.49
N LEU A 248 -4.32 24.18 -10.55
CA LEU A 248 -4.56 23.07 -9.60
C LEU A 248 -4.88 21.72 -10.27
N PRO A 249 -5.79 21.62 -11.26
CA PRO A 249 -6.03 20.35 -11.94
C PRO A 249 -4.77 19.79 -12.60
N TRP A 250 -4.00 20.65 -13.26
CA TRP A 250 -2.72 20.28 -13.87
C TRP A 250 -1.70 19.81 -12.82
N CYS A 251 -1.63 20.47 -11.66
CA CYS A 251 -0.77 20.03 -10.57
C CYS A 251 -1.11 18.60 -10.12
N VAL A 252 -2.40 18.31 -9.91
CA VAL A 252 -2.85 16.99 -9.44
C VAL A 252 -2.54 15.88 -10.44
N THR A 253 -2.67 16.15 -11.73
CA THR A 253 -2.60 15.14 -12.79
C THR A 253 -1.20 14.97 -13.37
N ALA A 254 -0.51 16.08 -13.63
CA ALA A 254 0.77 16.10 -14.32
C ALA A 254 1.95 16.22 -13.36
N VAL A 255 1.80 16.87 -12.21
CA VAL A 255 2.92 17.19 -11.30
C VAL A 255 3.03 16.21 -10.14
N VAL A 256 1.90 15.79 -9.54
CA VAL A 256 1.86 14.86 -8.39
C VAL A 256 2.76 13.63 -8.58
N PRO A 257 2.68 12.88 -9.70
CA PRO A 257 3.48 11.67 -9.85
C PRO A 257 4.98 11.95 -9.73
N TRP A 258 5.44 13.06 -10.32
CA TRP A 258 6.84 13.48 -10.30
C TRP A 258 7.28 13.94 -8.92
N TYR A 259 6.44 14.74 -8.25
CA TYR A 259 6.72 15.21 -6.90
C TYR A 259 6.86 14.06 -5.92
N GLN A 260 5.90 13.12 -5.95
CA GLN A 260 5.91 11.93 -5.09
C GLN A 260 7.12 11.03 -5.39
N MET A 261 7.48 10.80 -6.66
CA MET A 261 8.68 10.03 -6.99
C MET A 261 9.95 10.69 -6.42
N ALA A 262 10.10 12.02 -6.59
CA ALA A 262 11.25 12.75 -6.08
C ALA A 262 11.31 12.72 -4.54
N LYS A 263 10.17 12.89 -3.85
CA LYS A 263 10.05 12.84 -2.38
C LYS A 263 10.32 11.44 -1.84
N ASN A 264 9.77 10.40 -2.47
CA ASN A 264 10.04 8.99 -2.14
C ASN A 264 11.52 8.62 -2.35
N GLY A 265 12.17 9.24 -3.33
CA GLY A 265 13.61 9.13 -3.58
C GLY A 265 14.49 9.96 -2.65
N LYS A 266 13.90 10.81 -1.78
CA LYS A 266 14.61 11.84 -1.00
C LYS A 266 15.50 12.74 -1.87
N LEU A 267 15.10 12.99 -3.10
CA LEU A 267 15.75 13.96 -3.99
C LEU A 267 15.34 15.39 -3.65
N VAL A 268 14.14 15.53 -3.07
CA VAL A 268 13.53 16.80 -2.65
C VAL A 268 12.84 16.57 -1.32
N SER A 269 12.78 17.62 -0.50
CA SER A 269 12.07 17.62 0.78
C SER A 269 10.82 18.50 0.76
N ASP A 270 10.78 19.51 -0.12
CA ASP A 270 9.71 20.49 -0.25
C ASP A 270 9.51 21.00 -1.69
N MET A 271 8.60 21.96 -1.86
CA MET A 271 8.25 22.55 -3.15
C MET A 271 9.40 23.37 -3.78
N PRO A 272 10.10 24.27 -3.05
CA PRO A 272 11.26 24.98 -3.59
C PRO A 272 12.37 24.05 -4.12
N GLU A 273 12.71 22.99 -3.38
CA GLU A 273 13.68 22.00 -3.83
C GLU A 273 13.19 21.26 -5.08
N PHE A 274 11.89 20.98 -5.18
CA PHE A 274 11.31 20.35 -6.37
C PHE A 274 11.32 21.26 -7.61
N ILE A 275 10.98 22.53 -7.46
CA ILE A 275 11.08 23.54 -8.52
C ILE A 275 12.54 23.62 -9.03
N THR A 276 13.48 23.67 -8.10
CA THR A 276 14.93 23.67 -8.42
C THR A 276 15.33 22.38 -9.12
N TRP A 277 14.85 21.24 -8.61
CA TRP A 277 15.14 19.93 -9.19
C TRP A 277 14.70 19.88 -10.64
N LEU A 278 13.52 20.39 -11.00
CA LEU A 278 13.01 20.43 -12.38
C LEU A 278 13.91 21.19 -13.38
N ASN A 279 14.85 22.03 -12.92
CA ASN A 279 15.94 22.67 -13.69
C ASN A 279 15.48 23.36 -15.00
N GLY A 280 14.63 24.38 -14.88
CA GLY A 280 14.22 25.20 -16.02
C GLY A 280 13.14 24.60 -16.92
N HIS A 281 12.56 23.45 -16.55
CA HIS A 281 11.37 22.90 -17.19
C HIS A 281 10.20 23.91 -17.16
N PRO A 282 9.31 23.99 -18.18
CA PRO A 282 8.15 24.88 -18.16
C PRO A 282 7.28 24.74 -16.91
N ALA A 283 7.14 23.52 -16.40
CA ALA A 283 6.48 23.22 -15.13
C ALA A 283 7.09 23.97 -13.93
N ALA A 284 8.41 24.14 -13.86
CA ALA A 284 9.05 24.88 -12.77
C ALA A 284 8.58 26.33 -12.74
N ARG A 285 8.53 27.00 -13.90
CA ARG A 285 8.05 28.39 -14.01
C ARG A 285 6.58 28.52 -13.61
N ALA A 286 5.74 27.56 -14.00
CA ALA A 286 4.34 27.55 -13.59
C ALA A 286 4.19 27.41 -12.06
N LEU A 287 4.95 26.50 -11.45
CA LEU A 287 4.97 26.28 -10.00
C LEU A 287 5.54 27.47 -9.23
N GLU A 288 6.63 28.09 -9.69
CA GLU A 288 7.19 29.33 -9.13
C GLU A 288 6.13 30.42 -9.06
N SER A 289 5.30 30.48 -10.08
CA SER A 289 4.31 31.52 -10.24
C SER A 289 3.07 31.35 -9.35
N ILE A 290 3.02 30.27 -8.57
CA ILE A 290 2.06 29.98 -7.50
C ILE A 290 2.75 29.62 -6.18
N ALA A 291 4.06 29.87 -6.06
CA ALA A 291 4.88 29.37 -4.96
C ALA A 291 4.55 29.98 -3.59
N ASP A 292 3.85 31.11 -3.54
CA ASP A 292 3.38 31.69 -2.27
C ASP A 292 2.43 30.74 -1.50
N GLU A 293 1.83 29.75 -2.19
CA GLU A 293 1.01 28.71 -1.56
C GLU A 293 1.81 27.43 -1.28
N GLY A 294 3.14 27.51 -1.17
CA GLY A 294 4.07 26.38 -1.07
C GLY A 294 3.66 25.27 -0.11
N ASP A 295 3.23 25.60 1.11
CA ASP A 295 2.77 24.60 2.09
C ASP A 295 1.47 23.89 1.65
N LEU A 296 0.53 24.62 1.06
CA LEU A 296 -0.71 24.05 0.54
C LEU A 296 -0.45 23.19 -0.68
N LEU A 297 0.50 23.60 -1.53
CA LEU A 297 0.92 22.81 -2.69
C LEU A 297 1.69 21.56 -2.27
N ASP A 298 2.59 21.63 -1.28
CA ASP A 298 3.25 20.44 -0.72
C ASP A 298 2.21 19.48 -0.12
N TYR A 299 1.24 20.00 0.63
CA TYR A 299 0.14 19.21 1.16
C TYR A 299 -0.66 18.54 0.03
N LEU A 300 -1.07 19.30 -0.99
CA LEU A 300 -1.78 18.79 -2.15
C LEU A 300 -0.98 17.66 -2.80
N LEU A 301 0.27 17.91 -3.19
CA LEU A 301 1.05 16.95 -3.96
C LEU A 301 1.45 15.71 -3.17
N SER A 302 1.68 15.86 -1.86
CA SER A 302 2.01 14.74 -0.96
C SER A 302 0.79 13.87 -0.64
N ASN A 303 -0.41 14.47 -0.54
CA ASN A 303 -1.62 13.79 -0.10
C ASN A 303 -2.61 13.49 -1.24
N SER A 304 -2.21 13.69 -2.49
CA SER A 304 -2.99 13.29 -3.68
C SER A 304 -3.05 11.76 -3.89
N GLY A 305 -2.80 10.97 -2.84
CA GLY A 305 -2.95 9.52 -2.85
C GLY A 305 -4.41 9.13 -2.72
N LEU A 306 -4.88 8.26 -3.61
CA LEU A 306 -6.28 7.87 -3.69
C LEU A 306 -6.40 6.51 -3.00
N PRO A 307 -7.27 6.34 -1.99
CA PRO A 307 -7.28 5.15 -1.13
C PRO A 307 -7.55 3.83 -1.87
N ASP A 308 -8.15 3.89 -3.06
CA ASP A 308 -8.52 2.71 -3.86
C ASP A 308 -7.65 2.50 -5.10
N LEU A 309 -6.58 3.29 -5.28
CA LEU A 309 -5.78 3.32 -6.52
C LEU A 309 -4.29 3.15 -6.24
N ALA A 310 -3.57 2.72 -7.28
CA ALA A 310 -2.13 2.81 -7.28
C ALA A 310 -1.69 4.26 -7.02
N GLU A 311 -0.68 4.46 -6.18
CA GLU A 311 -0.08 5.77 -5.99
C GLU A 311 0.28 6.38 -7.35
N PRO A 312 -0.05 7.66 -7.63
CA PRO A 312 0.18 8.28 -8.94
C PRO A 312 1.62 8.12 -9.45
N SER A 313 2.60 8.20 -8.54
CA SER A 313 4.01 7.93 -8.83
C SER A 313 4.28 6.50 -9.34
N VAL A 314 3.67 5.48 -8.71
CA VAL A 314 3.79 4.08 -9.13
C VAL A 314 3.11 3.85 -10.47
N ALA A 315 1.96 4.49 -10.70
CA ALA A 315 1.22 4.40 -11.94
C ALA A 315 2.02 4.96 -13.13
N LEU A 316 2.57 6.18 -12.99
CA LEU A 316 3.46 6.79 -13.99
C LEU A 316 4.71 5.93 -14.23
N MET A 317 5.38 5.48 -13.17
CA MET A 317 6.52 4.58 -13.27
C MET A 317 6.18 3.31 -14.05
N THR A 318 5.01 2.72 -13.79
CA THR A 318 4.58 1.47 -14.42
C THR A 318 4.38 1.64 -15.92
N ILE A 319 3.66 2.69 -16.34
CA ILE A 319 3.48 3.01 -17.77
C ILE A 319 4.84 3.28 -18.41
N ALA A 320 5.67 4.10 -17.78
CA ALA A 320 6.93 4.49 -18.36
C ALA A 320 7.92 3.32 -18.44
N ALA A 321 7.96 2.42 -17.46
CA ALA A 321 8.78 1.20 -17.54
C ALA A 321 8.31 0.22 -18.62
N ALA A 322 7.03 0.26 -18.99
CA ALA A 322 6.49 -0.56 -20.07
C ALA A 322 6.81 0.04 -21.45
N HIS A 323 6.67 1.36 -21.59
CA HIS A 323 6.72 2.05 -22.87
C HIS A 323 8.05 2.73 -23.19
N CYS A 324 8.87 2.99 -22.17
CA CYS A 324 10.18 3.62 -22.28
C CYS A 324 11.27 2.58 -21.99
N SER A 325 12.51 2.85 -22.42
CA SER A 325 13.64 1.96 -22.18
C SER A 325 14.19 2.12 -20.76
N VAL A 326 13.33 1.95 -19.76
CA VAL A 326 13.67 2.12 -18.33
C VAL A 326 13.49 0.79 -17.61
N GLU A 327 14.55 0.33 -16.95
CA GLU A 327 14.51 -0.90 -16.17
C GLU A 327 13.90 -0.65 -14.78
N VAL A 328 12.97 -1.52 -14.36
CA VAL A 328 12.37 -1.44 -13.02
C VAL A 328 13.34 -1.98 -11.96
N PRO A 329 13.78 -1.15 -11.00
CA PRO A 329 14.67 -1.59 -9.93
C PRO A 329 14.00 -2.67 -9.07
N GLN A 330 14.81 -3.63 -8.60
CA GLN A 330 14.32 -4.78 -7.83
C GLN A 330 13.41 -4.40 -6.65
N ALA A 331 13.72 -3.30 -5.95
CA ALA A 331 12.97 -2.86 -4.77
C ALA A 331 11.56 -2.30 -5.09
N LEU A 332 11.26 -1.99 -6.36
CA LEU A 332 9.98 -1.45 -6.84
C LEU A 332 9.21 -2.43 -7.74
N ARG A 333 9.80 -3.60 -8.06
CA ARG A 333 9.16 -4.60 -8.94
C ARG A 333 7.79 -5.03 -8.45
N GLY A 334 7.63 -5.24 -7.13
CA GLY A 334 6.36 -5.65 -6.54
C GLY A 334 5.26 -4.59 -6.70
N ASP A 335 5.61 -3.30 -6.66
CA ASP A 335 4.65 -2.22 -6.86
C ASP A 335 4.16 -2.19 -8.31
N VAL A 336 5.10 -2.23 -9.27
CA VAL A 336 4.80 -2.27 -10.71
C VAL A 336 3.95 -3.50 -11.06
N GLU A 337 4.36 -4.66 -10.56
CA GLU A 337 3.61 -5.90 -10.73
C GLU A 337 2.19 -5.80 -10.14
N GLY A 338 2.05 -5.21 -8.96
CA GLY A 338 0.76 -4.98 -8.30
C GLY A 338 -0.19 -4.15 -9.16
N VAL A 339 0.29 -3.03 -9.71
CA VAL A 339 -0.50 -2.16 -10.61
C VAL A 339 -0.90 -2.90 -11.87
N LEU A 340 0.05 -3.55 -12.55
CA LEU A 340 -0.23 -4.29 -13.78
C LEU A 340 -1.24 -5.43 -13.54
N ARG A 341 -1.16 -6.11 -12.39
CA ARG A 341 -2.12 -7.16 -12.00
C ARG A 341 -3.52 -6.64 -11.77
N GLN A 342 -3.68 -5.48 -11.15
CA GLN A 342 -5.00 -4.86 -10.98
C GLN A 342 -5.64 -4.53 -12.33
N LEU A 343 -4.82 -4.19 -13.32
CA LEU A 343 -5.29 -3.89 -14.67
C LEU A 343 -5.62 -5.12 -15.52
N ILE A 344 -5.18 -6.33 -15.14
CA ILE A 344 -5.50 -7.57 -15.89
C ILE A 344 -7.01 -7.82 -15.99
N SER A 345 -7.81 -7.32 -15.03
CA SER A 345 -9.28 -7.46 -15.03
C SER A 345 -10.02 -6.38 -15.83
N GLU A 346 -9.29 -5.42 -16.40
CA GLU A 346 -9.83 -4.28 -17.15
C GLU A 346 -9.22 -4.19 -18.56
N PRO A 347 -9.96 -3.72 -19.57
CA PRO A 347 -9.43 -3.50 -20.92
C PRO A 347 -8.56 -2.22 -20.95
N ALA A 348 -7.44 -2.25 -20.23
CA ALA A 348 -6.59 -1.09 -19.95
C ALA A 348 -5.12 -1.30 -20.29
N LEU A 349 -4.66 -2.55 -20.34
CA LEU A 349 -3.26 -2.86 -20.62
C LEU A 349 -2.94 -2.69 -22.11
N THR A 350 -1.80 -2.09 -22.40
CA THR A 350 -1.20 -2.16 -23.73
C THR A 350 -0.34 -3.41 -23.86
N GLN A 351 0.06 -3.77 -25.09
CA GLN A 351 0.96 -4.92 -25.30
C GLN A 351 2.29 -4.78 -24.53
N PRO A 352 2.99 -3.62 -24.52
CA PRO A 352 4.20 -3.46 -23.72
C PRO A 352 3.98 -3.65 -22.20
N MET A 353 2.81 -3.28 -21.68
CA MET A 353 2.46 -3.49 -20.28
C MET A 353 2.22 -4.97 -19.96
N VAL A 354 1.58 -5.72 -20.87
CA VAL A 354 1.44 -7.18 -20.75
C VAL A 354 2.82 -7.84 -20.82
N ASP A 355 3.69 -7.42 -21.74
CA ASP A 355 5.05 -7.97 -21.86
C ASP A 355 5.89 -7.69 -20.61
N LEU A 356 5.77 -6.48 -20.03
CA LEU A 356 6.39 -6.16 -18.74
C LEU A 356 5.86 -7.05 -17.62
N LEU A 357 4.53 -7.21 -17.52
CA LEU A 357 3.90 -8.06 -16.53
C LEU A 357 4.38 -9.52 -16.66
N MET A 358 4.42 -10.08 -17.86
CA MET A 358 4.86 -11.46 -18.09
C MET A 358 6.36 -11.66 -17.78
N ARG A 359 7.19 -10.63 -17.99
CA ARG A 359 8.60 -10.65 -17.56
C ARG A 359 8.75 -10.61 -16.03
N LEU A 360 7.95 -9.80 -15.34
CA LEU A 360 7.98 -9.67 -13.88
C LEU A 360 7.34 -10.88 -13.18
N ALA A 361 6.25 -11.40 -13.74
CA ALA A 361 5.43 -12.47 -13.19
C ALA A 361 4.98 -13.43 -14.32
N PRO A 362 5.79 -14.45 -14.66
CA PRO A 362 5.49 -15.39 -15.76
C PRO A 362 4.17 -16.16 -15.60
N TYR A 363 3.64 -16.23 -14.36
CA TYR A 363 2.37 -16.89 -14.03
C TYR A 363 1.22 -15.90 -13.82
N ALA A 364 1.34 -14.64 -14.28
CA ALA A 364 0.33 -13.60 -14.08
C ALA A 364 -1.05 -13.97 -14.66
N LEU A 365 -1.10 -14.77 -15.72
CA LEU A 365 -2.36 -15.23 -16.31
C LEU A 365 -3.14 -16.20 -15.41
N ALA A 366 -2.47 -16.90 -14.48
CA ALA A 366 -3.16 -17.76 -13.52
C ALA A 366 -4.11 -16.97 -12.60
N TYR A 367 -3.89 -15.66 -12.44
CA TYR A 367 -4.75 -14.78 -11.64
C TYR A 367 -6.11 -14.49 -12.30
N LEU A 368 -6.27 -14.74 -13.60
CA LEU A 368 -7.58 -14.71 -14.26
C LEU A 368 -8.54 -15.80 -13.74
N GLY A 369 -7.99 -16.80 -13.04
CA GLY A 369 -8.73 -17.95 -12.55
C GLY A 369 -8.72 -19.12 -13.53
N PRO A 370 -9.29 -20.27 -13.13
CA PRO A 370 -9.30 -21.47 -13.95
C PRO A 370 -10.14 -21.27 -15.22
N ASP A 371 -9.70 -21.88 -16.32
CA ASP A 371 -10.48 -21.96 -17.55
C ASP A 371 -11.61 -22.99 -17.37
N ILE A 372 -12.84 -22.50 -17.28
CA ILE A 372 -14.04 -23.35 -17.10
C ILE A 372 -14.67 -23.79 -18.42
N ALA A 373 -14.29 -23.19 -19.56
CA ALA A 373 -14.97 -23.43 -20.83
C ALA A 373 -14.93 -24.89 -21.29
N PRO A 374 -13.81 -25.63 -21.18
CA PRO A 374 -13.78 -27.05 -21.54
C PRO A 374 -14.69 -27.92 -20.68
N GLY A 375 -14.84 -27.59 -19.39
CA GLY A 375 -15.74 -28.29 -18.48
C GLY A 375 -17.21 -28.08 -18.87
N MET A 376 -17.58 -26.85 -19.20
CA MET A 376 -18.93 -26.51 -19.65
C MET A 376 -19.28 -27.12 -21.01
N ASP A 377 -18.34 -27.11 -21.97
CA ASP A 377 -18.55 -27.76 -23.27
C ASP A 377 -18.89 -29.26 -23.08
N LYS A 378 -18.16 -29.94 -22.18
CA LYS A 378 -18.40 -31.34 -21.84
C LYS A 378 -19.74 -31.56 -21.13
N GLU A 379 -20.06 -30.74 -20.12
CA GLU A 379 -21.30 -30.86 -19.34
C GLU A 379 -22.55 -30.67 -20.20
N LEU A 380 -22.50 -29.71 -21.13
CA LEU A 380 -23.62 -29.36 -22.00
C LEU A 380 -23.62 -30.13 -23.33
N SER A 381 -22.69 -31.06 -23.53
CA SER A 381 -22.51 -31.80 -24.80
C SER A 381 -22.36 -30.87 -26.02
N LEU A 382 -21.65 -29.75 -25.85
CA LEU A 382 -21.34 -28.80 -26.91
C LEU A 382 -20.03 -29.20 -27.62
N PRO A 383 -19.84 -28.79 -28.89
CA PRO A 383 -18.54 -28.91 -29.55
C PRO A 383 -17.44 -28.18 -28.77
N GLU A 384 -16.22 -28.73 -28.77
CA GLU A 384 -15.06 -28.13 -28.09
C GLU A 384 -14.81 -26.68 -28.55
N GLY A 385 -14.59 -25.78 -27.59
CA GLY A 385 -14.32 -24.37 -27.83
C GLY A 385 -15.58 -23.51 -28.03
N THR A 386 -16.78 -24.10 -27.93
CA THR A 386 -18.05 -23.36 -28.09
C THR A 386 -18.22 -22.35 -26.96
N THR A 387 -18.04 -22.77 -25.71
CA THR A 387 -18.18 -21.89 -24.55
C THR A 387 -17.17 -20.75 -24.58
N ALA A 388 -15.91 -21.01 -24.93
CA ALA A 388 -14.88 -19.98 -25.05
C ALA A 388 -15.24 -18.91 -26.11
N ARG A 389 -15.77 -19.34 -27.26
CA ARG A 389 -16.27 -18.43 -28.31
C ARG A 389 -17.47 -17.60 -27.84
N VAL A 390 -18.41 -18.21 -27.12
CA VAL A 390 -19.59 -17.51 -26.57
C VAL A 390 -19.16 -16.48 -25.54
N LEU A 391 -18.28 -16.83 -24.60
CA LEU A 391 -17.75 -15.91 -23.60
C LEU A 391 -17.05 -14.71 -24.26
N SER A 392 -16.22 -14.97 -25.27
CA SER A 392 -15.54 -13.92 -26.03
C SER A 392 -16.54 -13.01 -26.75
N ALA A 393 -17.52 -13.61 -27.44
CA ALA A 393 -18.55 -12.86 -28.16
C ALA A 393 -19.39 -11.97 -27.22
N LEU A 394 -19.77 -12.50 -26.05
CA LEU A 394 -20.53 -11.76 -25.03
C LEU A 394 -19.74 -10.56 -24.48
N VAL A 395 -18.43 -10.70 -24.24
CA VAL A 395 -17.59 -9.60 -23.75
C VAL A 395 -17.45 -8.49 -24.80
N THR A 396 -17.43 -8.84 -26.08
CA THR A 396 -17.33 -7.87 -27.19
C THR A 396 -18.68 -7.31 -27.67
N HIS A 397 -19.80 -7.83 -27.17
CA HIS A 397 -21.12 -7.46 -27.67
C HIS A 397 -21.53 -6.06 -27.16
N PRO A 398 -21.90 -5.11 -28.03
CA PRO A 398 -22.12 -3.72 -27.66
C PRO A 398 -23.26 -3.51 -26.65
N GLU A 399 -24.27 -4.38 -26.66
CA GLU A 399 -25.41 -4.33 -25.72
C GLU A 399 -25.13 -5.03 -24.38
N VAL A 400 -24.02 -5.78 -24.27
CA VAL A 400 -23.69 -6.53 -23.06
C VAL A 400 -22.73 -5.71 -22.21
N ARG A 401 -23.20 -5.26 -21.03
CA ARG A 401 -22.32 -4.72 -19.99
C ARG A 401 -21.62 -5.88 -19.27
N ALA A 402 -20.50 -6.32 -19.82
CA ALA A 402 -19.72 -7.41 -19.25
C ALA A 402 -19.15 -7.03 -17.87
N SER A 403 -19.46 -7.85 -16.85
CA SER A 403 -18.87 -7.74 -15.52
C SER A 403 -17.42 -8.25 -15.51
N ASP A 404 -16.64 -7.85 -14.50
CA ASP A 404 -15.24 -8.28 -14.35
C ASP A 404 -15.10 -9.80 -14.24
N ARG A 405 -16.13 -10.47 -13.71
CA ARG A 405 -16.19 -11.93 -13.65
C ARG A 405 -16.34 -12.52 -15.06
N LEU A 406 -17.24 -11.97 -15.89
CA LEU A 406 -17.43 -12.45 -17.26
C LEU A 406 -16.16 -12.21 -18.11
N ARG A 407 -15.53 -11.04 -17.97
CA ARG A 407 -14.27 -10.72 -18.66
C ARG A 407 -13.15 -11.69 -18.28
N ARG A 408 -12.94 -11.92 -16.98
CA ARG A 408 -11.92 -12.86 -16.50
C ARG A 408 -12.12 -14.27 -17.05
N LEU A 409 -13.36 -14.75 -17.09
CA LEU A 409 -13.66 -16.06 -17.67
C LEU A 409 -13.34 -16.10 -19.16
N ALA A 410 -13.75 -15.09 -19.93
CA ALA A 410 -13.43 -15.01 -21.35
C ALA A 410 -11.92 -14.98 -21.62
N TRP A 411 -11.16 -14.18 -20.87
CA TRP A 411 -9.71 -14.02 -21.04
C TRP A 411 -8.92 -15.23 -20.54
N SER A 412 -9.39 -15.89 -19.48
CA SER A 412 -8.83 -17.17 -19.02
C SER A 412 -8.97 -18.25 -20.10
N SER A 413 -10.16 -18.39 -20.70
CA SER A 413 -10.41 -19.32 -21.80
C SER A 413 -9.60 -18.98 -23.06
N ALA A 414 -9.39 -17.70 -23.34
CA ALA A 414 -8.55 -17.24 -24.45
C ALA A 414 -7.04 -17.38 -24.19
N LYS A 415 -6.64 -17.64 -22.93
CA LYS A 415 -5.24 -17.67 -22.46
C LYS A 415 -4.44 -16.40 -22.81
N HIS A 416 -5.13 -15.28 -22.96
CA HIS A 416 -4.56 -14.00 -23.33
C HIS A 416 -5.41 -12.86 -22.76
N VAL A 417 -4.76 -11.78 -22.33
CA VAL A 417 -5.41 -10.55 -21.85
C VAL A 417 -5.51 -9.60 -23.03
N PRO A 418 -6.69 -9.06 -23.35
CA PRO A 418 -6.84 -8.15 -24.48
C PRO A 418 -6.03 -6.88 -24.24
N THR A 419 -5.39 -6.42 -25.31
CA THR A 419 -4.58 -5.20 -25.26
C THR A 419 -5.26 -4.06 -25.99
N VAL A 420 -5.11 -2.85 -25.46
CA VAL A 420 -5.52 -1.60 -26.11
C VAL A 420 -4.30 -0.90 -26.73
N ALA A 421 -4.54 -0.05 -27.74
CA ALA A 421 -3.47 0.72 -28.39
C ALA A 421 -2.89 1.81 -27.47
N ILE A 422 -3.75 2.41 -26.65
CA ILE A 422 -3.40 3.47 -25.70
C ILE A 422 -3.84 3.00 -24.31
N PRO A 423 -3.01 3.14 -23.26
CA PRO A 423 -3.40 2.75 -21.91
C PRO A 423 -4.70 3.45 -21.52
N ASN A 424 -5.74 2.68 -21.22
CA ASN A 424 -6.97 3.25 -20.69
C ASN A 424 -6.83 3.39 -19.17
N CYS A 425 -6.58 4.59 -18.71
CA CYS A 425 -6.42 4.89 -17.29
C CYS A 425 -7.75 5.19 -16.58
N SER A 426 -8.90 5.15 -17.27
CA SER A 426 -10.20 5.37 -16.63
C SER A 426 -10.53 4.39 -15.50
N PRO A 427 -10.07 3.12 -15.49
CA PRO A 427 -10.22 2.23 -14.34
C PRO A 427 -9.37 2.65 -13.14
N TRP A 428 -8.35 3.49 -13.36
CA TRP A 428 -7.65 4.17 -12.27
C TRP A 428 -8.45 5.33 -11.68
N GLY A 429 -9.69 5.56 -12.09
CA GLY A 429 -10.56 6.59 -11.49
C GLY A 429 -11.34 6.11 -10.27
N GLY A 430 -11.33 4.79 -9.98
CA GLY A 430 -12.36 4.19 -9.14
C GLY A 430 -13.73 4.23 -9.84
N VAL A 431 -14.59 3.28 -9.52
CA VAL A 431 -15.85 3.01 -10.24
C VAL A 431 -16.70 4.29 -10.40
N SER A 432 -16.81 4.81 -11.63
CA SER A 432 -17.95 5.60 -12.05
C SER A 432 -18.38 5.14 -13.44
N GLY A 433 -19.56 4.50 -13.48
CA GLY A 433 -20.17 4.02 -14.71
C GLY A 433 -20.61 5.18 -15.58
N GLY A 434 -20.00 5.32 -16.75
CA GLY A 434 -20.40 6.32 -17.74
C GLY A 434 -19.62 6.14 -19.04
N SER A 435 -20.31 5.57 -20.04
CA SER A 435 -19.96 5.53 -21.47
C SER A 435 -18.87 6.53 -21.91
N CYS A 436 -17.67 6.03 -22.24
CA CYS A 436 -16.66 6.81 -22.95
C CYS A 436 -16.78 6.60 -24.47
N ALA A 437 -16.96 7.71 -25.18
CA ALA A 437 -16.70 7.83 -26.62
C ALA A 437 -15.18 7.75 -26.87
N PRO A 438 -14.72 7.38 -28.08
CA PRO A 438 -13.30 7.11 -28.33
C PRO A 438 -12.46 8.39 -28.22
N CYS A 439 -11.53 8.41 -27.25
CA CYS A 439 -10.50 9.42 -27.13
C CYS A 439 -9.61 9.43 -28.39
N ARG A 440 -9.61 10.55 -29.12
CA ARG A 440 -8.54 10.91 -30.05
C ARG A 440 -7.66 11.94 -29.36
N CYS A 441 -6.51 11.54 -28.86
CA CYS A 441 -5.38 12.43 -28.58
C CYS A 441 -4.08 11.69 -28.88
N CYS A 442 -3.24 12.35 -29.70
CA CYS A 442 -1.94 11.97 -30.25
C CYS A 442 -1.96 10.89 -31.34
#